data_AF-A0A7J4RT25-F1
#
_entry.id   AF-A0A7J4RT25-F1
#
_cell.length_a   1.000
_cell.length_b   1.000
_cell.length_c   1.000
_cell.angle_alpha   90.00
_cell.angle_beta   90.00
_cell.angle_gamma   90.00
#
_symmetry.space_group_name_H-M   'P 1'
#
loop_
_entity.id
_entity.type
_entity.pdbx_description
1 polymer ?
#
loop_
_entity_poly.entity_id
_entity_poly.type
_entity_poly.pdbx_seq_one_letter_code
_entity_poly.pdbx_strand_id
1 'polypeptide(L)' 'NNAKQWSEGDLDDESFISKLRYLVSEEIVTLPEGSITRIEKIPSWLKKNAAWWSDGEISDNEFVFGIQHLISNGILKIKP' A
#
# COMPACT_ATOMS: atom_id res chain seq x y z
N ASN A 1 -3.23 -12.10 -8.02
CA ASN A 1 -2.65 -10.77 -7.70
C ASN A 1 -2.85 -10.51 -6.21
N ASN A 2 -1.80 -10.19 -5.45
CA ASN A 2 -1.90 -9.97 -3.99
C ASN A 2 -2.85 -8.82 -3.62
N ALA A 3 -2.93 -7.78 -4.47
CA ALA A 3 -3.87 -6.68 -4.28
C ALA A 3 -5.34 -7.12 -4.42
N LYS A 4 -5.62 -8.05 -5.34
CA LYS A 4 -6.95 -8.62 -5.52
C LYS A 4 -7.41 -9.39 -4.29
N GLN A 5 -6.59 -10.32 -3.82
CA GLN A 5 -6.87 -11.12 -2.62
C GLN A 5 -7.07 -10.25 -1.38
N TRP A 6 -6.30 -9.17 -1.27
CA TRP A 6 -6.47 -8.20 -0.18
C TRP A 6 -7.78 -7.43 -0.28
N SER A 7 -8.16 -7.01 -1.50
CA SER A 7 -9.43 -6.31 -1.73
C SER A 7 -10.66 -7.19 -1.45
N GLU A 8 -10.58 -8.47 -1.79
CA GLU A 8 -11.63 -9.47 -1.59
C GLU A 8 -11.74 -9.94 -0.12
N GLY A 9 -10.71 -9.64 0.69
CA GLY A 9 -10.66 -10.05 2.10
C GLY A 9 -10.05 -11.44 2.34
N ASP A 10 -9.57 -12.08 1.27
CA ASP A 10 -8.84 -13.35 1.31
C ASP A 10 -7.40 -13.19 1.81
N LEU A 11 -6.86 -11.98 1.78
CA LEU A 11 -5.60 -11.59 2.40
C LEU A 11 -5.89 -10.53 3.46
N ASP A 12 -5.36 -10.73 4.67
CA ASP A 12 -5.48 -9.75 5.75
C ASP A 12 -4.54 -8.56 5.54
N ASP A 13 -4.84 -7.47 6.26
CA ASP A 13 -4.13 -6.20 6.18
C ASP A 13 -2.64 -6.34 6.51
N GLU A 14 -2.25 -7.12 7.52
CA GLU A 14 -0.85 -7.30 7.90
C GLU A 14 -0.07 -8.06 6.83
N SER A 15 -0.67 -9.10 6.25
CA SER A 15 -0.11 -9.86 5.13
C SER A 15 0.10 -8.99 3.88
N PHE A 16 -0.82 -8.06 3.58
CA PHE A 16 -0.65 -7.12 2.48
C PHE A 16 0.43 -6.06 2.77
N ILE A 17 0.43 -5.48 3.97
CA ILE A 17 1.43 -4.48 4.38
C ILE A 17 2.83 -5.09 4.35
N SER A 18 3.01 -6.33 4.80
CA SER A 18 4.30 -7.03 4.76
C SER A 18 4.84 -7.16 3.33
N LYS A 19 3.96 -7.49 2.37
CA LYS A 19 4.32 -7.56 0.95
C LYS A 19 4.62 -6.18 0.37
N LEU A 20 3.86 -5.15 0.74
CA LEU A 20 4.16 -3.76 0.36
C LEU A 20 5.54 -3.32 0.87
N ARG A 21 5.88 -3.65 2.13
CA ARG A 21 7.21 -3.39 2.71
C ARG A 21 8.31 -4.07 1.91
N TYR A 22 8.10 -5.34 1.54
CA TYR A 22 9.05 -6.10 0.73
C TYR A 22 9.30 -5.45 -0.64
N LEU A 23 8.24 -4.99 -1.32
CA LEU A 23 8.37 -4.28 -2.59
C LEU A 23 9.14 -2.96 -2.44
N VAL A 24 8.86 -2.20 -1.39
CA VAL A 24 9.57 -0.94 -1.10
C VAL A 24 11.03 -1.17 -0.71
N SER A 25 11.36 -2.30 -0.06
CA SER A 25 12.74 -2.63 0.32
C SER A 25 13.57 -3.21 -0.82
N GLU A 26 12.96 -3.96 -1.74
CA GLU A 26 13.66 -4.65 -2.83
C GLU A 26 13.90 -3.74 -4.05
N GLU A 27 13.09 -2.68 -4.23
CA GLU A 27 13.11 -1.85 -5.44
C GLU A 27 13.44 -0.36 -5.15
N ILE A 28 14.72 -0.04 -4.88
CA ILE A 28 15.33 1.30 -5.19
C ILE A 28 15.40 2.38 -4.06
N VAL A 29 15.17 2.12 -2.75
CA VAL A 29 15.47 3.16 -1.72
C VAL A 29 16.01 2.57 -0.41
N THR A 30 17.26 2.89 -0.06
CA THR A 30 17.79 2.78 1.32
C THR A 30 17.08 3.79 2.20
N LEU A 31 15.93 3.41 2.75
CA LEU A 31 15.34 4.13 3.86
C LEU A 31 16.17 3.81 5.12
N PRO A 32 16.46 4.80 5.97
CA PRO A 32 17.12 4.52 7.25
C PRO A 32 16.25 3.54 8.03
N GLU A 33 16.89 2.52 8.61
CA GLU A 33 16.22 1.52 9.45
C GLU A 33 15.26 2.21 10.42
N GLY A 34 13.98 1.85 10.33
CA GLY A 34 12.90 2.50 11.08
C GLY A 34 12.12 3.55 10.32
N SER A 35 11.98 3.51 8.99
CA SER A 35 11.08 4.44 8.27
C SER A 35 9.73 3.86 7.85
N ILE A 36 9.49 2.55 8.00
CA ILE A 36 8.18 1.93 7.72
C ILE A 36 7.94 0.75 8.66
N THR A 37 7.59 1.00 9.93
CA THR A 37 7.30 -0.11 10.85
C THR A 37 5.82 -0.32 11.07
N ARG A 38 4.94 0.66 10.83
CA ARG A 38 3.50 0.43 11.01
C ARG A 38 2.61 1.36 10.20
N ILE A 39 1.74 0.78 9.37
CA ILE A 39 0.54 1.46 8.88
C ILE A 39 -0.49 1.38 10.01
N GLU A 40 -0.78 2.49 10.67
CA GLU A 40 -1.70 2.48 11.83
C GLU A 40 -3.16 2.30 11.44
N LYS A 41 -3.52 2.81 10.26
CA LYS A 41 -4.91 2.78 9.79
C LYS A 41 -4.90 2.74 8.28
N ILE A 42 -5.42 1.65 7.73
CA ILE A 42 -5.64 1.57 6.29
C ILE A 42 -6.94 2.31 5.95
N PRO A 43 -6.91 3.34 5.08
CA PRO A 43 -8.12 3.98 4.62
C PRO A 43 -8.87 3.06 3.64
N SER A 44 -10.21 3.10 3.66
CA SER A 44 -11.05 2.33 2.74
C SER A 44 -10.76 2.65 1.26
N TRP A 45 -10.26 3.86 0.96
CA TRP A 45 -9.76 4.22 -0.37
C TRP A 45 -8.69 3.25 -0.85
N LEU A 46 -7.74 2.85 0.00
CA LEU A 46 -6.61 2.00 -0.42
C LEU A 46 -7.09 0.62 -0.86
N LYS A 47 -8.03 0.03 -0.12
CA LYS A 47 -8.62 -1.27 -0.45
C LYS A 47 -9.41 -1.23 -1.76
N LYS A 48 -10.18 -0.16 -1.99
CA LYS A 48 -10.96 0.03 -3.22
C LYS A 48 -10.07 0.23 -4.44
N ASN A 49 -9.04 1.07 -4.33
CA ASN A 49 -8.12 1.34 -5.44
C ASN A 49 -7.17 0.16 -5.69
N ALA A 50 -6.85 -0.65 -4.67
CA ALA A 50 -6.13 -1.90 -4.88
C ALA A 50 -6.94 -2.92 -5.68
N ALA A 51 -8.27 -2.98 -5.50
CA ALA A 51 -9.16 -3.80 -6.32
C ALA A 51 -9.08 -3.34 -7.79
N TRP A 52 -9.30 -2.05 -8.04
CA TRP A 52 -9.24 -1.45 -9.38
C TRP A 52 -7.87 -1.63 -10.03
N TRP A 53 -6.79 -1.46 -9.28
CA TRP A 53 -5.44 -1.69 -9.77
C TRP A 53 -5.26 -3.16 -10.18
N SER A 54 -5.79 -4.06 -9.36
CA SER A 54 -5.67 -5.50 -9.61
C SER A 54 -6.48 -6.01 -10.80
N ASP A 55 -7.59 -5.33 -11.09
CA ASP A 55 -8.45 -5.60 -12.25
C ASP A 55 -7.99 -4.81 -13.50
N GLY A 56 -6.95 -3.97 -13.38
CA GLY A 56 -6.40 -3.17 -14.49
C GLY A 56 -7.20 -1.90 -14.82
N GLU A 57 -8.15 -1.54 -13.96
CA GLU A 57 -8.99 -0.33 -14.09
C GLU A 57 -8.22 0.95 -13.77
N ILE A 58 -7.19 0.87 -12.91
CA ILE A 58 -6.21 1.95 -12.73
C ILE A 58 -4.80 1.42 -12.99
N SER A 59 -3.96 2.26 -13.58
CA SER A 59 -2.56 1.94 -13.88
C SER A 59 -1.69 1.91 -12.62
N ASP A 60 -0.52 1.29 -12.72
CA ASP A 60 0.50 1.29 -11.66
C ASP A 60 0.82 2.71 -11.17
N ASN A 61 0.95 3.66 -12.11
CA ASN A 61 1.23 5.05 -11.81
C ASN A 61 0.09 5.71 -11.00
N GLU A 62 -1.17 5.49 -11.39
CA GLU A 62 -2.33 6.05 -10.68
C GLU A 62 -2.44 5.48 -9.26
N PHE A 63 -2.18 4.18 -9.09
CA PHE A 63 -2.18 3.55 -7.78
C PHE A 63 -1.07 4.12 -6.87
N VAL A 64 0.16 4.24 -7.39
CA VAL A 64 1.31 4.81 -6.67
C VAL A 64 1.07 6.28 -6.30
N PHE A 65 0.58 7.10 -7.23
CA PHE A 65 0.28 8.51 -6.96
C PHE A 65 -0.80 8.69 -5.90
N GLY A 66 -1.84 7.86 -5.91
CA GLY A 66 -2.87 7.92 -4.89
C GLY A 66 -2.35 7.54 -3.50
N ILE A 67 -1.44 6.56 -3.41
CA ILE A 67 -0.73 6.24 -2.14
C ILE A 67 0.09 7.44 -1.66
N GLN A 68 0.89 8.06 -2.53
CA GLN A 68 1.67 9.24 -2.19
C GLN A 68 0.79 10.38 -1.68
N HIS A 69 -0.34 10.64 -2.36
CA HIS A 69 -1.30 11.65 -1.94
C HIS A 69 -1.87 11.38 -0.55
N LEU A 70 -2.23 10.12 -0.23
CA LEU A 70 -2.72 9.76 1.10
C LEU A 70 -1.68 9.98 2.20
N ILE A 71 -0.40 9.71 1.91
CA ILE A 71 0.70 9.95 2.83
C ILE A 71 0.89 11.45 3.04
N SER A 72 0.97 12.23 1.95
CA SER A 72 1.16 13.68 2.02
C SER A 72 0.04 14.41 2.76
N ASN A 73 -1.19 13.91 2.67
CA ASN A 73 -2.34 14.47 3.40
C ASN A 73 -2.49 13.91 4.83
N GLY A 74 -1.59 13.03 5.27
CA GLY A 74 -1.65 12.43 6.61
C GLY A 74 -2.85 11.50 6.83
N ILE A 75 -3.52 11.08 5.75
CA ILE A 75 -4.63 10.12 5.77
C ILE A 75 -4.08 8.71 5.97
N LEU A 76 -3.01 8.37 5.24
CA LEU A 76 -2.22 7.18 5.48
C LEU A 76 -1.04 7.56 6.39
N LYS A 77 -1.11 7.14 7.66
CA LYS A 77 -0.04 7.37 8.63
C LYS A 77 0.91 6.19 8.64
N ILE A 78 2.15 6.46 8.25
CA ILE A 78 3.27 5.53 8.36
C ILE A 78 4.12 6.02 9.52
N LYS A 79 4.26 5.20 10.57
CA LYS A 79 5.15 5.51 11.68
C LYS A 79 6.49 4.79 11.53
N PRO A 80 7.58 5.43 11.99
CA PRO A 80 8.87 4.79 12.18
C PRO A 80 8.79 3.70 13.23
#